data_AF-A0A3D1I7N8-F1
#
_entry.id   AF-A0A3D1I7N8-F1
#
_cell.length_a   1.000
_cell.length_b   1.000
_cell.length_c   1.000
_cell.angle_alpha   90.00
_cell.angle_beta   90.00
_cell.angle_gamma   90.00
#
_symmetry.space_group_name_H-M   'P 1'
#
loop_
_entity.id
_entity.type
_entity.pdbx_description
1 polymer ?
#
loop_
_entity_poly.entity_id
_entity_poly.type
_entity_poly.pdbx_seq_one_letter_code
_entity_poly.pdbx_strand_id
1 'polypeptide(L)' 'GEPILPNNLTMTLLGAGLLWIGWIGFNAGSALAIDGIAMVAFTATQIGAAAGMLGWLICEKVRTGKPTALGAASGLVAG' A
#
# COMPACT_ATOMS: atom_id res chain seq x y z
N GLY A 1 12.32 16.19 -14.19
CA GLY A 1 12.09 14.89 -14.85
C GLY A 1 10.64 14.85 -15.29
N GLU A 2 10.36 14.26 -16.45
CA GLU A 2 8.99 14.09 -16.91
C GLU A 2 8.20 13.12 -16.01
N PRO A 3 6.87 13.27 -15.87
CA PRO A 3 6.06 12.36 -15.08
C PRO A 3 6.03 10.95 -15.69
N ILE A 4 6.36 9.93 -14.90
CA ILE A 4 6.19 8.53 -15.32
C ILE A 4 4.70 8.19 -15.19
N LEU A 5 4.02 8.08 -16.32
CA LEU A 5 2.62 7.66 -16.38
C LEU A 5 2.52 6.13 -16.53
N PRO A 6 1.57 5.48 -15.85
CA PRO A 6 1.37 4.05 -15.99
C PRO A 6 0.84 3.75 -17.40
N ASN A 7 1.48 2.80 -18.08
CA ASN A 7 1.02 2.30 -19.39
C ASN A 7 -0.40 1.69 -19.29
N ASN A 8 -0.73 1.10 -18.14
CA ASN A 8 -2.08 0.63 -17.83
C ASN A 8 -2.37 0.80 -16.34
N LEU A 9 -3.28 1.73 -16.01
CA LEU A 9 -3.64 2.02 -14.62
C LEU A 9 -4.33 0.84 -13.94
N THR A 10 -5.24 0.14 -14.63
CA THR A 10 -5.98 -1.00 -14.07
C THR A 10 -5.03 -2.14 -13.66
N MET A 11 -4.06 -2.49 -14.50
CA MET A 11 -3.05 -3.50 -14.16
C MET A 11 -2.15 -3.05 -13.00
N THR A 12 -1.86 -1.76 -12.90
CA THR A 12 -1.09 -1.20 -11.77
C THR A 12 -1.86 -1.37 -10.45
N LEU A 13 -3.15 -1.03 -10.45
CA LEU A 13 -4.01 -1.20 -9.27
C LEU A 13 -4.19 -2.67 -8.89
N LEU A 14 -4.34 -3.55 -9.87
CA LEU A 14 -4.38 -5.00 -9.65
C LEU A 14 -3.09 -5.49 -9.01
N GLY A 15 -1.94 -5.07 -9.53
CA GLY A 15 -0.63 -5.40 -8.97
C GLY A 15 -0.48 -4.93 -7.52
N ALA A 16 -0.88 -3.70 -7.22
CA ALA A 16 -0.86 -3.17 -5.86
C ALA A 16 -1.78 -3.96 -4.91
N GLY A 17 -2.97 -4.36 -5.36
CA GLY A 17 -3.89 -5.18 -4.59
C GLY A 17 -3.34 -6.59 -4.31
N LEU A 18 -2.72 -7.23 -5.31
CA LEU A 18 -2.07 -8.52 -5.14
C LEU A 18 -0.87 -8.43 -4.20
N LEU A 19 -0.06 -7.37 -4.31
CA LEU A 19 1.05 -7.11 -3.41
C LEU A 19 0.56 -6.96 -1.97
N TRP A 20 -0.50 -6.18 -1.74
CA TRP A 20 -1.06 -6.00 -0.40
C TRP A 20 -1.48 -7.32 0.25
N ILE A 21 -2.25 -8.15 -0.48
CA ILE A 21 -2.69 -9.46 0.00
C ILE A 21 -1.48 -10.36 0.26
N GLY A 22 -0.50 -10.36 -0.65
CA GLY A 22 0.75 -11.08 -0.45
C GLY A 22 1.53 -10.60 0.77
N TRP A 23 1.53 -9.29 1.04
CA TRP A 23 2.25 -8.67 2.16
C TRP A 23 1.68 -9.08 3.52
N ILE A 24 0.36 -9.25 3.60
CA ILE A 24 -0.31 -9.80 4.78
C ILE A 24 0.27 -11.17 5.12
N GLY A 25 0.34 -12.08 4.13
CA GLY A 25 0.91 -13.42 4.31
C GLY A 25 2.41 -13.39 4.60
N PHE A 26 3.16 -12.49 3.96
CA PHE A 26 4.60 -12.33 4.18
C PHE A 26 4.91 -11.88 5.61
N ASN A 27 4.26 -10.82 6.10
CA ASN A 27 4.52 -10.26 7.43
C ASN A 27 3.96 -11.13 8.55
N ALA A 28 2.69 -11.52 8.48
CA ALA A 28 2.07 -12.35 9.53
C ALA A 28 2.63 -13.79 9.51
N GLY A 29 2.84 -14.35 8.32
CA GLY A 29 3.38 -15.70 8.15
C GLY A 29 4.84 -15.84 8.56
N SER A 30 5.61 -14.74 8.64
CA SER A 30 6.98 -14.76 9.17
C SER A 30 7.06 -15.19 10.63
N ALA A 31 5.96 -15.18 11.37
CA ALA A 31 5.89 -15.73 12.73
C ALA A 31 5.95 -17.28 12.76
N LEU A 32 5.68 -17.97 11.64
CA LEU A 32 5.65 -19.43 11.50
C LEU A 32 4.67 -20.16 12.46
N ALA A 33 3.81 -19.41 13.14
CA ALA A 33 2.81 -19.87 14.07
C ALA A 33 1.60 -18.91 14.06
N ILE A 34 0.46 -19.39 14.56
CA ILE A 34 -0.72 -18.54 14.79
C ILE A 34 -0.69 -18.10 16.25
N ASP A 35 -0.01 -16.97 16.51
CA ASP A 35 0.22 -16.44 17.84
C ASP A 35 0.05 -14.91 17.91
N GLY A 36 0.36 -14.33 19.08
CA GLY A 36 0.28 -12.88 19.26
C GLY A 36 1.18 -12.09 18.32
N ILE A 37 2.33 -12.64 17.91
CA ILE A 37 3.28 -11.96 17.01
C ILE A 37 2.66 -11.91 15.60
N ALA A 38 2.11 -13.01 15.11
CA ALA A 38 1.41 -13.06 13.84
C ALA A 38 0.25 -12.05 13.78
N MET A 39 -0.53 -11.95 14.87
CA MET A 39 -1.66 -11.01 14.95
C MET A 39 -1.23 -9.55 14.99
N VAL A 40 -0.14 -9.23 15.71
CA VAL A 40 0.43 -7.87 15.72
C VAL A 40 0.99 -7.53 14.34
N ALA A 41 1.73 -8.43 13.69
CA ALA A 41 2.30 -8.22 12.37
C ALA A 41 1.20 -8.03 11.30
N PHE A 42 0.13 -8.83 11.34
CA PHE A 42 -1.05 -8.64 10.51
C PHE A 42 -1.65 -7.24 10.69
N THR A 43 -1.91 -6.85 11.95
CA THR A 43 -2.54 -5.57 12.28
C THR A 43 -1.66 -4.39 11.86
N ALA A 44 -0.36 -4.47 12.11
CA ALA A 44 0.62 -3.46 11.70
C ALA A 44 0.67 -3.32 10.18
N THR A 45 0.57 -4.43 9.44
CA THR A 45 0.53 -4.40 7.97
C THR A 45 -0.69 -3.65 7.44
N GLN A 46 -1.88 -3.91 8.02
CA GLN A 46 -3.11 -3.22 7.63
C GLN A 46 -3.04 -1.71 7.92
N ILE A 47 -2.53 -1.35 9.11
CA ILE A 47 -2.41 0.05 9.52
C ILE A 47 -1.33 0.76 8.72
N GLY A 48 -0.19 0.11 8.46
CA GLY A 48 0.91 0.64 7.65
C GLY A 48 0.46 0.98 6.24
N ALA A 49 -0.14 0.02 5.54
CA ALA A 49 -0.69 0.22 4.20
C ALA A 49 -1.73 1.35 4.16
N ALA A 50 -2.64 1.41 5.14
CA ALA A 50 -3.65 2.47 5.22
C ALA A 50 -3.02 3.85 5.50
N ALA A 51 -2.06 3.92 6.42
CA ALA A 51 -1.37 5.16 6.77
C ALA A 51 -0.50 5.67 5.60
N GLY A 52 0.20 4.77 4.90
CA GLY A 52 0.98 5.09 3.70
C GLY A 52 0.09 5.63 2.59
N MET A 53 -1.05 4.97 2.32
CA MET A 53 -2.03 5.43 1.35
C MET A 53 -2.57 6.83 1.69
N LEU A 54 -3.06 7.02 2.91
CA LEU A 54 -3.60 8.30 3.36
C LEU A 54 -2.54 9.40 3.35
N GLY A 55 -1.34 9.10 3.84
CA GLY A 55 -0.21 10.03 3.84
C GLY A 55 0.15 10.49 2.44
N TRP A 56 0.21 9.57 1.48
CA TRP A 56 0.46 9.91 0.08
C TRP A 56 -0.66 10.74 -0.52
N LEU A 57 -1.91 10.36 -0.33
CA LEU A 57 -3.07 11.09 -0.87
C LEU A 57 -3.17 12.50 -0.29
N ILE A 58 -2.84 12.69 1.00
CA ILE A 58 -2.76 14.02 1.62
C ILE A 58 -1.62 14.82 1.00
N CYS A 59 -0.42 14.23 0.88
CA CYS A 59 0.73 14.89 0.25
C CYS A 59 0.43 15.30 -1.20
N GLU A 60 -0.19 14.41 -1.97
CA GLU A 60 -0.59 14.67 -3.34
C GLU A 60 -1.66 15.76 -3.39
N LYS A 61 -2.70 15.69 -2.55
CA LYS A 61 -3.73 16.74 -2.46
C LYS A 61 -3.13 18.12 -2.19
N VAL A 62 -2.15 18.21 -1.29
CA VAL A 62 -1.47 19.47 -0.96
C VAL A 62 -0.59 19.97 -2.11
N ARG A 63 0.11 19.08 -2.82
CA ARG A 63 1.10 19.46 -3.86
C ARG A 63 0.51 19.64 -5.25
N THR A 64 -0.46 18.82 -5.64
CA THR A 64 -1.03 18.77 -7.00
C THR A 64 -2.51 19.15 -7.02
N GLY A 65 -3.14 19.31 -5.85
CA GLY A 65 -4.54 19.74 -5.71
C GLY A 65 -5.57 18.62 -5.89
N LYS A 66 -5.18 17.44 -6.38
CA LYS A 66 -6.11 16.33 -6.66
C LYS A 66 -5.47 14.98 -6.30
N PRO A 67 -6.12 14.18 -5.44
CA PRO A 67 -5.68 12.82 -5.17
C PRO A 67 -5.93 11.93 -6.40
N THR A 68 -5.07 10.95 -6.62
CA THR A 68 -5.12 10.04 -7.77
C THR A 68 -5.14 8.57 -7.33
N ALA A 69 -5.72 7.71 -8.17
CA ALA A 69 -5.70 6.27 -7.92
C ALA A 69 -4.28 5.69 -7.94
N LEU A 70 -3.40 6.25 -8.77
CA LEU A 70 -1.98 5.89 -8.78
C LEU A 70 -1.30 6.29 -7.47
N GLY A 71 -1.56 7.50 -6.96
CA GLY A 71 -1.07 7.96 -5.66
C GLY A 71 -1.55 7.08 -4.51
N ALA A 72 -2.81 6.63 -4.54
CA ALA A 72 -3.32 5.67 -3.56
C ALA A 72 -2.54 4.35 -3.60
N ALA A 73 -2.29 3.80 -4.79
CA ALA A 73 -1.53 2.57 -4.95
C ALA A 73 -0.06 2.72 -4.55
N SER A 74 0.59 3.82 -4.92
CA SER A 74 1.97 4.12 -4.51
C SER A 74 2.08 4.28 -2.99
N GLY A 75 1.14 4.99 -2.37
CA GLY A 75 1.08 5.16 -0.92
C GLY A 75 0.83 3.84 -0.18
N LEU A 76 -0.09 3.01 -0.69
CA LEU A 76 -0.36 1.67 -0.14
C LEU A 76 0.90 0.81 -0.14
N VAL A 77 1.67 0.83 -1.23
CA VAL A 77 2.87 -0.01 -1.37
C VAL A 77 4.05 0.56 -0.57
N ALA A 78 4.08 1.88 -0.34
CA ALA A 78 5.11 2.52 0.45
C ALA A 78 4.94 2.31 1.98
N GLY A 79 3.72 2.03 2.44
CA GLY A 79 3.39 1.76 3.84
C GLY A 79 3.35 0.28 4.18
#